data_AF-A0A498F484-F1
#
_entry.id   AF-A0A498F484-F1
#
_cell.length_a   1.000
_cell.length_b   1.000
_cell.length_c   1.000
_cell.angle_alpha   90.00
_cell.angle_beta   90.00
_cell.angle_gamma   90.00
#
_symmetry.space_group_name_H-M   'P 1'
#
loop_
_entity.id
_entity.type
_entity.pdbx_description
1 polymer ?
#
loop_
_entity_poly.entity_id
_entity_poly.type
_entity_poly.pdbx_seq_one_letter_code
_entity_poly.pdbx_strand_id
1 'polypeptide(L)'
;VLVASAVFLLVDTLLSYGPLYRRESAAVALSPIPPGFALVAWALALGPVPQLQLAPIMFVPHVLLDAYAFDRAEMFDRNPTTSRAAERTAIDDLRDPIVALGLDHRVVRLNPPAEAILGVDAETARDRPLADFLDLPVGVGDEAVDADGDADP
;
A
#
# COMPACT_ATOMS: atom_id res chain seq x y z
N VAL A 1 -0.05 -35.26 -0.34
CA VAL A 1 0.18 -34.56 0.94
C VAL A 1 1.00 -33.29 0.73
N LEU A 2 2.26 -33.39 0.25
CA LEU A 2 3.15 -32.24 0.02
C LEU A 2 2.53 -31.07 -0.78
N VAL A 3 1.88 -31.36 -1.92
CA VAL A 3 1.22 -30.34 -2.76
C VAL A 3 0.05 -29.66 -2.02
N ALA A 4 -0.79 -30.44 -1.35
CA ALA A 4 -1.91 -29.89 -0.59
C ALA A 4 -1.43 -29.03 0.58
N SER A 5 -0.34 -29.44 1.25
CA SER A 5 0.31 -28.67 2.31
C SER A 5 0.93 -27.36 1.79
N ALA A 6 1.53 -27.37 0.60
CA ALA A 6 2.08 -26.18 -0.04
C ALA A 6 0.98 -25.18 -0.41
N VAL A 7 -0.13 -25.66 -0.99
CA VAL A 7 -1.30 -24.82 -1.31
C VAL A 7 -1.94 -24.26 -0.03
N PHE A 8 -2.10 -25.09 1.00
CA PHE A 8 -2.65 -24.66 2.28
C PHE A 8 -1.78 -23.62 2.97
N LEU A 9 -0.46 -23.82 3.04
CA LEU A 9 0.48 -22.84 3.59
C LEU A 9 0.41 -21.52 2.82
N LEU A 10 0.34 -21.58 1.49
CA LEU A 10 0.23 -20.38 0.67
C LEU A 10 -1.04 -19.59 0.99
N VAL A 11 -2.19 -20.27 1.09
CA VAL A 11 -3.48 -19.65 1.46
C VAL A 11 -3.46 -19.10 2.89
N ASP A 12 -2.91 -19.84 3.85
CA ASP A 12 -2.80 -19.43 5.26
C ASP A 12 -1.91 -18.20 5.42
N THR A 13 -0.76 -18.17 4.75
CA THR A 13 0.16 -17.02 4.76
C THR A 13 -0.52 -15.78 4.20
N LEU A 14 -1.31 -15.95 3.14
CA LEU A 14 -1.98 -14.87 2.42
C LEU A 14 -3.17 -14.29 3.20
N LEU A 15 -3.87 -15.12 3.98
CA LEU A 15 -4.93 -14.69 4.89
C LEU A 15 -4.38 -14.06 6.19
N SER A 16 -3.11 -14.33 6.53
CA SER A 16 -2.48 -13.89 7.77
C SER A 16 -1.92 -12.45 7.72
N TYR A 17 -1.67 -11.89 6.53
CA TYR A 17 -1.25 -10.49 6.38
C TYR A 17 -2.49 -9.59 6.25
N GLY A 18 -2.68 -8.71 7.25
CA GLY A 18 -3.92 -7.95 7.49
C GLY A 18 -4.39 -6.99 6.37
N PRO A 19 -5.61 -6.45 6.51
CA PRO A 19 -6.41 -5.95 5.39
C PRO A 19 -6.18 -4.45 5.13
N LEU A 20 -5.25 -4.11 4.25
CA LEU A 20 -5.38 -2.90 3.44
C LEU A 20 -5.65 -3.34 2.00
N TYR A 21 -6.72 -2.84 1.38
CA TYR A 21 -7.21 -3.22 0.04
C TYR A 21 -7.70 -4.67 -0.08
N ARG A 22 -8.82 -4.99 0.58
CA ARG A 22 -9.44 -6.33 0.60
C ARG A 22 -9.77 -6.92 -0.77
N ARG A 23 -10.05 -6.10 -1.80
CA ARG A 23 -10.45 -6.60 -3.12
C ARG A 23 -9.25 -6.80 -4.03
N GLU A 24 -8.26 -5.93 -3.93
CA GLU A 24 -7.03 -5.93 -4.71
C GLU A 24 -6.07 -7.00 -4.19
N SER A 25 -5.88 -7.07 -2.87
CA SER A 25 -5.11 -8.15 -2.22
C SER A 25 -5.73 -9.51 -2.50
N ALA A 26 -7.07 -9.61 -2.54
CA ALA A 26 -7.74 -10.85 -2.94
C ALA A 26 -7.51 -11.18 -4.42
N ALA A 27 -7.48 -10.20 -5.32
CA ALA A 27 -7.21 -10.42 -6.74
C ALA A 27 -5.79 -10.96 -6.96
N VAL A 28 -4.76 -10.38 -6.34
CA VAL A 28 -3.37 -10.91 -6.35
C VAL A 28 -3.30 -12.29 -5.70
N ALA A 29 -4.04 -12.47 -4.61
CA ALA A 29 -4.04 -13.73 -3.88
C ALA A 29 -4.63 -14.90 -4.68
N LEU A 30 -5.69 -14.62 -5.44
CA LEU A 30 -6.45 -15.61 -6.21
C LEU A 30 -5.91 -15.79 -7.62
N SER A 31 -5.13 -14.83 -8.13
CA SER A 31 -4.56 -14.87 -9.48
C SER A 31 -3.70 -16.10 -9.81
N PRO A 32 -3.00 -16.76 -8.86
CA PRO A 32 -2.23 -17.98 -9.15
C PRO A 32 -3.10 -19.25 -9.24
N ILE A 33 -4.37 -19.20 -8.83
CA ILE A 33 -5.27 -20.36 -8.85
C ILE A 33 -5.48 -20.89 -10.27
N PRO A 34 -5.81 -20.07 -11.29
CA PRO A 34 -5.94 -20.53 -12.67
C PRO A 34 -4.73 -21.30 -13.21
N PRO A 35 -3.47 -20.78 -13.18
CA PRO A 35 -2.32 -21.54 -13.67
C PRO A 35 -1.99 -22.74 -12.77
N GLY A 36 -2.14 -22.61 -11.45
CA GLY A 36 -1.92 -23.71 -10.50
C GLY A 36 -2.85 -24.89 -10.74
N PHE A 37 -4.14 -24.62 -10.97
CA PHE A 37 -5.13 -25.65 -11.29
C PHE A 37 -4.80 -26.37 -12.60
N ALA A 38 -4.43 -25.64 -13.65
CA ALA A 38 -4.03 -26.23 -14.92
C ALA A 38 -2.76 -27.10 -14.79
N LEU A 39 -1.81 -26.71 -13.94
CA LEU A 39 -0.59 -27.48 -13.69
C LEU A 39 -0.89 -28.79 -12.96
N VAL A 40 -1.77 -28.75 -11.95
CA VAL A 40 -2.23 -29.94 -11.21
C VAL A 40 -3.03 -30.87 -12.14
N ALA A 41 -3.94 -30.32 -12.95
CA ALA A 41 -4.73 -31.10 -13.90
C ALA A 41 -3.84 -31.83 -14.90
N TRP A 42 -2.84 -31.13 -15.45
CA TRP A 42 -1.86 -31.71 -16.36
C TRP A 42 -1.01 -32.80 -15.69
N ALA A 43 -0.51 -32.55 -14.46
CA ALA A 43 0.29 -33.53 -13.71
C ALA A 43 -0.47 -34.83 -13.41
N LEU A 44 -1.79 -34.75 -13.25
CA LEU A 44 -2.68 -35.90 -13.06
C LEU A 44 -3.18 -36.51 -14.38
N ALA A 45 -2.70 -36.01 -15.53
CA ALA A 45 -3.15 -36.39 -16.87
C ALA A 45 -4.68 -36.25 -17.07
N LEU A 46 -5.30 -35.27 -16.39
CA LEU A 46 -6.73 -34.98 -16.50
C LEU A 46 -7.00 -34.23 -17.81
N GLY A 47 -7.65 -34.90 -18.77
CA GLY A 47 -8.13 -34.27 -20.00
C GLY A 47 -8.10 -35.17 -21.24
N PRO A 48 -8.72 -34.73 -22.35
CA PRO A 48 -8.75 -35.50 -23.59
C PRO A 48 -7.38 -35.60 -24.28
N VAL A 49 -6.49 -34.65 -24.03
CA VAL A 49 -5.13 -34.59 -24.60
C VAL A 49 -4.12 -34.30 -23.48
N PRO A 50 -3.62 -35.32 -22.76
CA PRO A 50 -2.75 -35.12 -21.59
C PRO A 50 -1.36 -34.53 -21.93
N GLN A 51 -0.96 -34.54 -23.21
CA GLN A 51 0.26 -33.88 -23.67
C GLN A 51 0.13 -32.34 -23.73
N LEU A 52 -1.10 -31.82 -23.72
CA LEU A 52 -1.35 -30.39 -23.81
C LEU A 52 -1.24 -29.75 -22.43
N GLN A 53 -0.23 -28.91 -22.24
CA GLN A 53 -0.06 -28.13 -21.02
C GLN A 53 -0.85 -26.82 -21.14
N LEU A 54 -1.97 -26.69 -20.42
CA LEU A 54 -2.80 -25.48 -20.44
C LEU A 54 -2.29 -24.36 -19.51
N ALA A 55 -1.31 -24.65 -18.65
CA ALA A 55 -0.75 -23.67 -17.72
C ALA A 55 -0.29 -22.37 -18.39
N PRO A 56 0.43 -22.37 -19.54
CA PRO A 56 0.83 -21.14 -20.23
C PRO A 56 -0.34 -20.26 -20.66
N ILE A 57 -1.48 -20.85 -21.04
CA ILE A 57 -2.68 -20.09 -21.41
C ILE A 57 -3.31 -19.48 -20.15
N MET A 58 -3.30 -20.22 -19.05
CA MET A 58 -3.85 -19.77 -17.76
C MET A 58 -2.98 -18.72 -17.05
N PHE A 59 -1.77 -18.45 -17.54
CA PHE A 59 -1.00 -17.27 -17.13
C PHE A 59 -1.61 -15.95 -17.62
N VAL A 60 -2.38 -15.95 -18.72
CA VAL A 60 -3.02 -14.72 -19.23
C VAL A 60 -4.01 -14.13 -18.21
N PRO A 61 -5.02 -14.87 -17.71
CA PRO A 61 -5.91 -14.32 -16.68
C PRO A 61 -5.18 -13.99 -15.37
N HIS A 62 -4.10 -14.70 -15.02
CA HIS A 62 -3.26 -14.39 -13.85
C HIS A 62 -2.61 -13.01 -13.98
N VAL A 63 -1.92 -12.75 -15.10
CA VAL A 63 -1.28 -11.45 -15.36
C VAL A 63 -2.30 -10.31 -15.43
N LEU A 64 -3.50 -10.56 -15.95
CA LEU A 64 -4.57 -9.56 -15.97
C LEU A 64 -5.11 -9.24 -14.56
N LEU A 65 -5.24 -10.24 -13.69
CA LEU A 65 -5.64 -10.05 -12.30
C LEU A 65 -4.56 -9.29 -11.51
N ASP A 66 -3.30 -9.61 -11.75
CA ASP A 66 -2.17 -8.91 -11.16
C ASP A 66 -2.12 -7.45 -11.63
N ALA A 67 -2.28 -7.20 -12.93
CA ALA A 67 -2.34 -5.86 -13.48
C ALA A 67 -3.52 -5.06 -12.91
N TYR A 68 -4.72 -5.64 -12.81
CA TYR A 68 -5.88 -5.01 -12.16
C TYR A 68 -5.59 -4.62 -10.71
N ALA A 69 -4.92 -5.49 -9.97
CA ALA A 69 -4.59 -5.22 -8.58
C ALA A 69 -3.50 -4.15 -8.42
N PHE A 70 -2.50 -4.13 -9.31
CA PHE A 70 -1.39 -3.18 -9.24
C PHE A 70 -1.74 -1.79 -9.79
N ASP A 71 -2.53 -1.69 -10.86
CA ASP A 71 -2.99 -0.42 -11.45
C ASP A 71 -3.86 0.38 -10.46
N ARG A 72 -4.63 -0.32 -9.62
CA ARG A 72 -5.50 0.32 -8.62
C ARG A 72 -4.83 0.57 -7.26
N ALA A 73 -3.72 -0.09 -6.96
CA ALA A 73 -3.06 0.02 -5.66
C ALA A 73 -2.06 1.19 -5.54
N GLU A 74 -1.92 2.06 -6.56
CA GLU A 74 -0.95 3.18 -6.59
C GLU A 74 0.48 2.76 -6.15
N MET A 75 0.85 1.49 -6.36
CA MET A 75 2.07 0.91 -5.78
C MET A 75 3.35 1.51 -6.41
N PHE A 76 3.21 2.20 -7.54
CA PHE A 76 4.30 2.81 -8.31
C PHE A 76 4.40 4.33 -8.19
N ASP A 77 3.42 5.00 -7.55
CA ASP A 77 3.44 6.46 -7.37
C ASP A 77 4.20 6.91 -6.11
N ARG A 78 4.57 5.98 -5.20
CA ARG A 78 5.40 6.27 -4.03
C ARG A 78 6.83 5.74 -4.21
N ASN A 79 7.77 6.67 -4.33
CA ASN A 79 9.21 6.42 -4.40
C ASN A 79 9.68 5.51 -3.22
N PRO A 80 10.16 4.28 -3.48
CA PRO A 80 10.46 3.29 -2.43
C PRO A 80 11.65 3.65 -1.53
N THR A 81 12.40 4.71 -1.84
CA THR A 81 13.60 5.08 -1.10
C THR A 81 13.32 5.81 0.23
N THR A 82 12.13 6.36 0.45
CA THR A 82 11.77 7.01 1.74
C THR A 82 11.11 6.07 2.75
N SER A 83 10.41 5.01 2.32
CA SER A 83 9.71 4.08 3.23
C SER A 83 10.60 3.12 4.02
N ARG A 84 11.89 2.97 3.66
CA ARG A 84 12.85 2.13 4.40
C ARG A 84 13.65 2.88 5.46
N ALA A 85 13.60 4.22 5.49
CA ALA A 85 14.30 5.02 6.49
C ALA A 85 13.44 5.35 7.73
N ALA A 86 12.11 5.27 7.62
CA ALA A 86 11.18 5.49 8.73
C ALA A 86 10.74 4.14 9.30
N GLU A 87 11.65 3.49 10.00
CA GLU A 87 11.38 2.40 10.94
C GLU A 87 10.16 2.78 11.80
N ARG A 88 9.12 1.94 11.81
CA ARG A 88 7.81 2.23 12.41
C ARG A 88 7.90 2.80 13.84
N THR A 89 8.92 2.41 14.58
CA THR A 89 9.16 2.78 15.99
C THR A 89 9.85 4.14 16.18
N ALA A 90 10.64 4.60 15.21
CA ALA A 90 11.48 5.78 15.45
C ALA A 90 10.69 7.09 15.53
N ILE A 91 9.58 7.22 14.79
CA ILE A 91 8.81 8.47 14.72
C ILE A 91 7.69 8.52 15.78
N ASP A 92 7.10 7.37 16.12
CA ASP A 92 5.99 7.31 17.08
C ASP A 92 6.49 7.53 18.52
N ASP A 93 7.76 7.19 18.80
CA ASP A 93 8.41 7.41 20.11
C ASP A 93 9.03 8.82 20.24
N LEU A 94 9.07 9.62 19.17
CA LEU A 94 9.54 11.00 19.25
C LEU A 94 8.52 11.83 20.02
N ARG A 95 9.02 12.57 21.02
CA ARG A 95 8.21 13.49 21.82
C ARG A 95 7.79 14.72 21.04
N ASP A 96 8.54 15.07 20.00
CA ASP A 96 8.24 16.20 19.15
C ASP A 96 7.10 15.86 18.18
N PRO A 97 6.12 16.76 17.98
CA PRO A 97 5.04 16.58 17.02
C PRO A 97 5.60 16.53 15.59
N ILE A 98 5.32 15.44 14.87
CA ILE A 98 5.78 15.23 13.49
C ILE A 98 4.58 14.94 12.60
N VAL A 99 4.48 15.72 11.53
CA VAL A 99 3.51 15.55 10.45
C VAL A 99 4.27 15.27 9.16
N ALA A 100 4.04 14.10 8.56
CA ALA A 100 4.62 13.78 7.26
C ALA A 100 3.63 14.13 6.16
N LEU A 101 4.06 14.96 5.20
CA LEU A 101 3.25 15.40 4.06
C LEU A 101 3.70 14.74 2.75
N GLY A 102 2.75 14.54 1.84
CA GLY A 102 3.01 14.24 0.44
C GLY A 102 3.47 15.47 -0.32
N LEU A 103 3.91 15.29 -1.57
CA LEU A 103 4.32 16.38 -2.45
C LEU A 103 3.17 17.35 -2.78
N ASP A 104 1.93 16.92 -2.54
CA ASP A 104 0.69 17.66 -2.72
C ASP A 104 0.16 18.29 -1.42
N HIS A 105 0.99 18.34 -0.37
CA HIS A 105 0.65 18.86 0.96
C HIS A 105 -0.47 18.11 1.69
N ARG A 106 -0.75 16.86 1.29
CA ARG A 106 -1.66 15.96 2.02
C ARG A 106 -0.96 15.22 3.14
N VAL A 107 -1.68 15.00 4.25
CA VAL A 107 -1.17 14.28 5.41
C VAL A 107 -1.02 12.80 5.08
N VAL A 108 0.21 12.31 5.20
CA VAL A 108 0.57 10.90 4.99
C VAL A 108 0.63 10.15 6.32
N ARG A 109 1.12 10.82 7.38
CA ARG A 109 1.25 10.24 8.72
C ARG A 109 1.31 11.34 9.78
N LEU A 110 0.71 11.04 10.93
CA LEU A 110 0.84 11.80 12.18
C LEU A 110 1.46 10.87 13.23
N ASN A 111 2.34 11.40 14.09
CA ASN A 111 2.74 10.72 15.32
C ASN A 111 1.78 11.08 16.48
N PRO A 112 1.76 10.32 17.59
CA PRO A 112 0.80 10.57 18.68
C PRO A 112 0.86 11.99 19.28
N PRO A 113 2.03 12.61 19.45
CA PRO A 113 2.09 14.02 19.84
C PRO A 113 1.46 14.99 18.83
N ALA A 114 1.57 14.71 17.52
CA ALA A 114 0.91 15.52 16.50
C ALA A 114 -0.61 15.35 16.50
N GLU A 115 -1.12 14.13 16.76
CA GLU A 115 -2.57 13.91 16.94
C GLU A 115 -3.11 14.73 18.11
N ALA A 116 -2.35 14.80 19.22
CA ALA A 116 -2.73 15.58 20.39
C ALA A 116 -2.79 17.09 20.12
N ILE A 117 -1.93 17.61 19.24
CA ILE A 117 -1.91 19.04 18.88
C ILE A 117 -2.98 19.38 17.85
N LEU A 118 -3.12 18.55 16.81
CA LEU A 118 -4.09 18.78 15.74
C LEU A 118 -5.52 18.38 16.15
N GLY A 119 -5.68 17.64 17.26
CA GLY A 119 -6.97 17.18 17.74
C GLY A 119 -7.65 16.17 16.82
N VAL A 120 -6.90 15.52 15.94
CA VAL A 120 -7.38 14.54 14.95
C VAL A 120 -6.48 13.31 14.94
N ASP A 121 -7.07 12.14 14.82
CA ASP A 121 -6.35 10.88 14.68
C ASP A 121 -5.73 10.72 13.29
N ALA A 122 -4.62 9.97 13.21
CA ALA A 122 -3.91 9.72 11.95
C ALA A 122 -4.77 9.04 10.87
N GLU A 123 -5.79 8.27 11.25
CA GLU A 123 -6.66 7.59 10.30
C GLU A 123 -7.61 8.58 9.60
N THR A 124 -8.17 9.51 10.36
CA THR A 124 -9.07 10.56 9.90
C THR A 124 -8.34 11.67 9.14
N ALA A 125 -7.09 11.98 9.51
CA ALA A 125 -6.29 13.00 8.84
C ALA A 125 -5.70 12.52 7.51
N ARG A 126 -5.61 11.21 7.28
CA ARG A 126 -4.91 10.62 6.13
C ARG A 126 -5.50 11.09 4.79
N ASP A 127 -4.60 11.42 3.86
CA ASP A 127 -4.91 11.89 2.50
C ASP A 127 -5.77 13.17 2.46
N ARG A 128 -5.82 13.93 3.56
CA ARG A 128 -6.45 15.26 3.61
C ARG A 128 -5.40 16.37 3.60
N PRO A 129 -5.71 17.55 3.05
CA PRO A 129 -4.81 18.70 3.11
C PRO A 129 -4.51 19.07 4.56
N LEU A 130 -3.24 19.35 4.91
CA LEU A 130 -2.89 19.79 6.26
C LEU A 130 -3.59 21.10 6.65
N ALA A 131 -3.84 21.98 5.67
CA ALA A 131 -4.53 23.25 5.85
C ALA A 131 -5.96 23.09 6.41
N ASP A 132 -6.60 21.93 6.25
CA ASP A 132 -7.93 21.68 6.83
C ASP A 132 -7.90 21.61 8.37
N PHE A 133 -6.73 21.36 8.96
CA PHE A 133 -6.56 21.12 10.39
C PHE A 133 -5.81 22.25 11.10
N LEU A 134 -5.45 23.31 10.38
CA LEU A 134 -4.69 24.44 10.89
C LEU A 134 -5.40 25.74 10.54
N ASP A 135 -5.60 26.58 11.54
CA ASP A 135 -6.16 27.92 11.37
C ASP A 135 -5.10 28.95 10.91
N LEU A 136 -3.86 28.51 10.69
CA LEU A 136 -2.73 29.34 10.30
C LEU A 136 -2.16 28.91 8.94
N PRO A 137 -1.72 29.87 8.11
CA PRO A 137 -1.04 29.55 6.86
C PRO A 137 0.27 28.82 7.14
N VAL A 138 0.47 27.67 6.51
CA VAL A 138 1.70 26.87 6.64
C VAL A 138 2.55 27.04 5.38
N GLY A 139 3.72 27.66 5.53
CA GLY A 139 4.77 27.65 4.51
C GLY A 139 5.73 26.48 4.72
N VAL A 140 6.17 25.83 3.64
CA VAL A 140 7.16 24.74 3.69
C VAL A 140 8.39 25.17 2.89
N GLY A 141 9.50 25.51 3.58
CA GLY A 141 10.73 26.05 2.96
C GLY A 141 10.80 27.58 2.99
N ASP A 142 11.90 28.17 2.48
CA ASP A 142 12.41 29.57 2.62
C ASP A 142 11.39 30.73 2.46
N GLU A 143 10.14 30.47 2.07
CA GLU A 143 9.06 31.45 1.96
C GLU A 143 8.61 32.05 3.31
N ALA A 144 9.05 31.51 4.44
CA ALA A 144 8.75 32.08 5.76
C ALA A 144 9.46 33.42 6.05
N VAL A 145 10.40 33.86 5.21
CA VAL A 145 11.20 35.09 5.44
C VAL A 145 10.56 36.35 4.84
N ASP A 146 9.62 36.24 3.89
CA ASP A 146 9.12 37.40 3.15
C ASP A 146 7.83 38.03 3.72
N ALA A 147 7.24 37.46 4.77
CA ALA A 147 5.98 37.96 5.34
C ALA A 147 6.14 39.06 6.42
N ASP A 148 7.38 39.35 6.86
CA ASP A 148 7.64 40.32 7.96
C ASP A 148 8.23 41.66 7.46
N GLY A 149 8.20 41.91 6.15
CA GLY A 149 8.89 43.04 5.51
C GLY A 149 8.06 44.31 5.24
N ASP A 150 6.74 44.32 5.46
CA ASP A 150 5.89 45.47 5.11
C ASP A 150 5.14 46.03 6.33
N ALA A 151 5.92 46.43 7.33
CA ALA A 151 5.62 47.46 8.33
C ALA A 151 6.96 48.18 8.54
N ASP A 152 7.19 49.46 8.30
CA ASP A 152 6.44 50.72 8.36
C ASP A 152 7.38 51.78 7.68
N PRO A 153 7.11 53.11 7.56
CA PRO A 153 6.12 53.94 8.25
C PRO A 153 5.29 54.91 7.40
#